data_AF-A0A9X7ZT76-F1
#
_entry.id   AF-A0A9X7ZT76-F1
#
_cell.length_a   1.000
_cell.length_b   1.000
_cell.length_c   1.000
_cell.angle_alpha   90.00
_cell.angle_beta   90.00
_cell.angle_gamma   90.00
#
_symmetry.space_group_name_H-M   'P 1'
#
loop_
_entity.id
_entity.type
_entity.pdbx_description
1 polymer ?
#
loop_
_entity_poly.entity_id
_entity_poly.type
_entity_poly.pdbx_seq_one_letter_code
_entity_poly.pdbx_strand_id
1 'polypeptide(L)'
;MSLHLQSVPRSLGSSDLDKIDAAVDITELGDKVNGVSFKVKTNVDNLAGMDVVFDNPNNFFGFKNKQKLMEFRNKGEMLFYTQGGQKVEILFTGNFPREDTINFVNAICAEYTKITGAPILKIDSSEKIEEKKKELPKFKISTIMTNSYVIESIMRSSFLGFASQEDLMKFKGNGKILLNKTTEGTYDIMFVGDFNRKEAKSYVQNLTDEYKEAIQEITYNKVMDKIKKEKYVVESEVVDNNNSIILTLNID
;
A
#
# COMPACT_ATOMS: atom_id res chain seq x y z
N MET A 1 30.67 -3.19 12.73
CA MET A 1 29.40 -3.88 12.44
C MET A 1 28.73 -3.17 11.26
N SER A 2 28.94 -3.69 10.04
CA SER A 2 28.56 -3.06 8.76
C SER A 2 27.03 -2.94 8.64
N LEU A 3 26.59 -1.90 7.93
CA LEU A 3 25.20 -1.71 7.56
C LEU A 3 25.01 -2.42 6.21
N HIS A 4 24.51 -3.65 6.19
CA HIS A 4 24.17 -4.31 4.91
C HIS A 4 22.72 -3.95 4.55
N LEU A 5 22.57 -2.81 3.86
CA LEU A 5 21.47 -2.63 2.93
C LEU A 5 21.91 -3.36 1.65
N GLN A 6 21.32 -4.52 1.36
CA GLN A 6 21.55 -5.20 0.10
C GLN A 6 20.36 -4.90 -0.81
N SER A 7 20.63 -4.46 -2.03
CA SER A 7 19.65 -4.70 -3.08
C SER A 7 19.68 -6.20 -3.31
N VAL A 8 18.63 -6.93 -2.96
CA VAL A 8 18.60 -8.37 -3.22
C VAL A 8 18.10 -8.52 -4.65
N PRO A 9 18.93 -8.91 -5.64
CA PRO A 9 18.45 -9.23 -6.97
C PRO A 9 17.59 -10.50 -6.87
N ARG A 10 16.29 -10.33 -6.73
CA ARG A 10 15.29 -11.40 -6.88
C ARG A 10 14.48 -11.08 -8.12
N SER A 11 14.19 -12.10 -8.92
CA SER A 11 13.23 -11.97 -10.01
C SER A 11 11.89 -11.48 -9.43
N LEU A 12 11.39 -10.34 -9.91
CA LEU A 12 10.08 -9.83 -9.50
C LEU A 12 9.01 -10.91 -9.70
N GLY A 13 8.36 -11.32 -8.61
CA GLY A 13 7.22 -12.23 -8.70
C GLY A 13 5.98 -11.49 -9.20
N SER A 14 4.94 -12.23 -9.58
CA SER A 14 3.64 -11.62 -9.94
C SER A 14 3.10 -10.69 -8.84
N SER A 15 3.24 -11.08 -7.58
CA SER A 15 2.84 -10.25 -6.43
C SER A 15 3.64 -8.94 -6.29
N ASP A 16 4.88 -8.91 -6.76
CA ASP A 16 5.72 -7.70 -6.69
C ASP A 16 5.33 -6.74 -7.81
N LEU A 17 5.05 -7.27 -9.00
CA LEU A 17 4.53 -6.50 -10.13
C LEU A 17 3.17 -5.86 -9.81
N ASP A 18 2.26 -6.62 -9.22
CA ASP A 18 0.95 -6.11 -8.79
C ASP A 18 1.09 -4.93 -7.80
N LYS A 19 2.05 -5.02 -6.87
CA LYS A 19 2.34 -3.93 -5.91
C LYS A 19 2.97 -2.71 -6.59
N ILE A 20 3.87 -2.92 -7.55
CA ILE A 20 4.52 -1.85 -8.31
C ILE A 20 3.51 -1.09 -9.18
N ASP A 21 2.59 -1.82 -9.79
CA ASP A 21 1.53 -1.26 -10.64
C ASP A 21 0.49 -0.49 -9.81
N ALA A 22 0.19 -0.97 -8.60
CA ALA A 22 -0.70 -0.29 -7.66
C ALA A 22 -0.04 0.92 -6.96
N ALA A 23 1.30 1.00 -6.93
CA ALA A 23 2.03 2.03 -6.23
C ALA A 23 2.00 3.39 -6.94
N VAL A 24 1.78 4.43 -6.15
CA VAL A 24 1.73 5.83 -6.61
C VAL A 24 3.13 6.42 -6.62
N ASP A 25 3.44 7.34 -7.52
CA ASP A 25 4.72 8.07 -7.49
C ASP A 25 4.75 9.02 -6.27
N ILE A 26 5.87 9.11 -5.55
CA ILE A 26 6.00 9.99 -4.37
C ILE A 26 5.73 11.47 -4.68
N THR A 27 5.93 11.90 -5.93
CA THR A 27 5.62 13.26 -6.37
C THR A 27 4.12 13.54 -6.42
N GLU A 28 3.29 12.50 -6.53
CA GLU A 28 1.83 12.59 -6.48
C GLU A 28 1.28 12.51 -5.04
N LEU A 29 2.15 12.27 -4.05
CA LEU A 29 1.79 12.17 -2.63
C LEU A 29 1.84 13.55 -1.94
N GLY A 30 0.83 13.84 -1.12
CA GLY A 30 0.83 15.01 -0.22
C GLY A 30 1.68 14.80 1.05
N ASP A 31 1.70 15.76 1.96
CA ASP A 31 2.65 15.76 3.10
C ASP A 31 2.33 14.72 4.20
N LYS A 32 1.11 14.19 4.25
CA LYS A 32 0.66 13.22 5.25
C LYS A 32 0.16 11.96 4.57
N VAL A 33 1.07 11.02 4.33
CA VAL A 33 0.74 9.72 3.75
C VAL A 33 1.24 8.62 4.68
N ASN A 34 0.31 7.94 5.35
CA ASN A 34 0.61 6.79 6.20
C ASN A 34 0.01 5.54 5.54
N GLY A 35 0.84 4.51 5.35
CA GLY A 35 0.38 3.19 4.92
C GLY A 35 0.03 3.06 3.43
N VAL A 36 0.35 4.04 2.60
CA VAL A 36 0.24 3.93 1.13
C VAL A 36 1.55 3.39 0.59
N SER A 37 1.47 2.41 -0.30
CA SER A 37 2.64 1.97 -1.06
C SER A 37 2.94 2.95 -2.18
N PHE A 38 4.18 3.40 -2.27
CA PHE A 38 4.58 4.38 -3.27
C PHE A 38 5.95 4.07 -3.83
N LYS A 39 6.22 4.55 -5.04
CA LYS A 39 7.48 4.36 -5.74
C LYS A 39 8.22 5.67 -5.93
N VAL A 40 9.53 5.56 -5.92
CA VAL A 40 10.45 6.69 -6.11
C VAL A 40 11.49 6.30 -7.14
N LYS A 41 11.65 7.14 -8.16
CA LYS A 41 12.72 6.97 -9.15
C LYS A 41 14.03 7.49 -8.61
N THR A 42 15.12 6.80 -8.92
CA THR A 42 16.48 7.23 -8.59
C THR A 42 17.26 7.60 -9.84
N ASN A 43 18.43 8.23 -9.70
CA ASN A 43 19.36 8.41 -10.80
C ASN A 43 20.33 7.23 -11.00
N VAL A 44 20.21 6.16 -10.21
CA VAL A 44 21.12 5.01 -10.23
C VAL A 44 20.81 4.13 -11.43
N ASP A 45 21.80 3.81 -12.26
CA ASP A 45 21.56 3.15 -13.54
C ASP A 45 21.11 1.68 -13.39
N ASN A 46 21.57 0.99 -12.36
CA ASN A 46 21.27 -0.42 -12.13
C ASN A 46 21.51 -0.82 -10.66
N LEU A 47 21.06 -2.03 -10.29
CA LEU A 47 21.18 -2.54 -8.91
C LEU A 47 22.64 -2.69 -8.45
N ALA A 48 23.58 -3.02 -9.35
CA ALA A 48 25.00 -3.08 -8.99
C ALA A 48 25.54 -1.69 -8.59
N GLY A 49 25.08 -0.63 -9.24
CA GLY A 49 25.36 0.75 -8.82
C GLY A 49 24.77 1.10 -7.45
N MET A 50 23.63 0.50 -7.09
CA MET A 50 23.00 0.68 -5.78
C MET A 50 23.80 -0.01 -4.66
N ASP A 51 24.31 -1.22 -4.91
CA ASP A 51 25.14 -1.93 -3.94
C ASP A 51 26.43 -1.16 -3.61
N VAL A 52 27.07 -0.56 -4.63
CA VAL A 52 28.26 0.29 -4.43
C VAL A 52 27.96 1.51 -3.54
N VAL A 53 26.75 2.08 -3.63
CA VAL A 53 26.31 3.18 -2.75
C VAL A 53 26.11 2.70 -1.32
N PHE A 54 25.57 1.49 -1.13
CA PHE A 54 25.32 0.91 0.20
C PHE A 54 26.56 0.36 0.89
N ASP A 55 27.61 0.05 0.13
CA ASP A 55 28.88 -0.43 0.67
C ASP A 55 29.68 0.64 1.45
N ASN A 56 29.32 1.93 1.37
CA ASN A 56 29.95 2.97 2.18
C ASN A 56 29.42 2.95 3.63
N PRO A 57 30.21 2.47 4.62
CA PRO A 57 29.73 2.27 5.98
C PRO A 57 29.53 3.57 6.78
N ASN A 58 30.05 4.70 6.26
CA ASN A 58 29.97 6.02 6.89
C ASN A 58 28.83 6.87 6.32
N ASN A 59 28.11 6.38 5.31
CA ASN A 59 26.97 7.08 4.75
C ASN A 59 25.69 6.71 5.49
N PHE A 60 25.08 7.71 6.14
CA PHE A 60 23.80 7.56 6.81
C PHE A 60 22.63 8.06 5.96
N PHE A 61 22.84 8.32 4.67
CA PHE A 61 21.80 8.66 3.69
C PHE A 61 20.86 9.79 4.15
N GLY A 62 21.44 10.88 4.64
CA GLY A 62 20.68 12.06 5.12
C GLY A 62 20.23 11.98 6.58
N PHE A 63 20.40 10.84 7.26
CA PHE A 63 20.08 10.71 8.68
C PHE A 63 21.25 11.14 9.58
N LYS A 64 20.93 11.72 10.75
CA LYS A 64 21.93 12.22 11.71
C LYS A 64 22.87 11.13 12.24
N ASN A 65 22.39 9.90 12.32
CA ASN A 65 23.14 8.76 12.84
C ASN A 65 22.52 7.43 12.39
N LYS A 66 23.25 6.34 12.61
CA LYS A 66 22.83 4.97 12.31
C LYS A 66 21.49 4.60 12.97
N GLN A 67 21.23 5.03 14.19
CA GLN A 67 19.96 4.73 14.88
C GLN A 67 18.77 5.29 14.10
N LYS A 68 18.84 6.54 13.64
CA LYS A 68 17.78 7.17 12.85
C LYS A 68 17.54 6.49 11.50
N LEU A 69 18.62 6.08 10.84
CA LEU A 69 18.51 5.28 9.60
C LEU A 69 17.82 3.93 9.84
N MET A 70 18.13 3.24 10.95
CA MET A 70 17.47 1.98 11.29
C MET A 70 16.00 2.18 11.69
N GLU A 71 15.67 3.25 12.41
CA GLU A 71 14.28 3.63 12.71
C GLU A 71 13.47 3.88 11.43
N PHE A 72 14.08 4.53 10.43
CA PHE A 72 13.47 4.74 9.11
C PHE A 72 13.31 3.42 8.35
N ARG A 73 14.37 2.60 8.25
CA ARG A 73 14.32 1.28 7.59
C ARG A 73 13.21 0.40 8.17
N ASN A 74 13.02 0.44 9.49
CA ASN A 74 12.03 -0.40 10.18
C ASN A 74 10.58 0.10 10.02
N LYS A 75 10.33 1.18 9.26
CA LYS A 75 8.96 1.65 8.95
C LYS A 75 8.22 0.77 7.95
N GLY A 76 8.93 -0.11 7.25
CA GLY A 76 8.32 -1.00 6.26
C GLY A 76 9.35 -1.77 5.45
N GLU A 77 8.92 -2.22 4.28
CA GLU A 77 9.75 -2.90 3.30
C GLU A 77 10.09 -1.93 2.15
N MET A 78 11.34 -2.03 1.66
CA MET A 78 11.83 -1.29 0.50
C MET A 78 12.28 -2.31 -0.55
N LEU A 79 11.63 -2.29 -1.71
CA LEU A 79 11.98 -3.14 -2.85
C LEU A 79 12.69 -2.29 -3.90
N PHE A 80 13.93 -2.62 -4.21
CA PHE A 80 14.75 -1.98 -5.24
C PHE A 80 14.63 -2.78 -6.52
N TYR A 81 14.25 -2.14 -7.62
CA TYR A 81 14.02 -2.84 -8.89
C TYR A 81 14.38 -1.98 -10.09
N THR A 82 14.54 -2.62 -11.23
CA THR A 82 14.63 -1.98 -12.55
C THR A 82 13.54 -2.54 -13.45
N GLN A 83 12.90 -1.70 -14.26
CA GLN A 83 11.89 -2.11 -15.22
C GLN A 83 12.30 -1.62 -16.63
N GLY A 84 12.35 -2.52 -17.61
CA GLY A 84 12.58 -2.16 -19.01
C GLY A 84 13.91 -1.46 -19.34
N GLY A 85 15.00 -1.78 -18.62
CA GLY A 85 16.32 -1.16 -18.85
C GLY A 85 16.44 0.28 -18.34
N GLN A 86 15.51 0.72 -17.50
CA GLN A 86 15.52 2.03 -16.87
C GLN A 86 16.32 2.03 -15.57
N LYS A 87 16.51 3.23 -15.02
CA LYS A 87 17.13 3.50 -13.71
C LYS A 87 16.45 2.72 -12.58
N VAL A 88 17.16 2.53 -11.47
CA VAL A 88 16.61 1.89 -10.28
C VAL A 88 15.44 2.72 -9.74
N GLU A 89 14.33 2.04 -9.50
CA GLU A 89 13.19 2.55 -8.75
C GLU A 89 13.11 1.81 -7.41
N ILE A 90 12.54 2.49 -6.40
CA ILE A 90 12.36 1.95 -5.06
C ILE A 90 10.87 1.99 -4.73
N LEU A 91 10.29 0.82 -4.51
CA LEU A 91 8.94 0.66 -3.96
C LEU A 91 9.04 0.66 -2.43
N PHE A 92 8.34 1.57 -1.79
CA PHE A 92 8.19 1.67 -0.34
C PHE A 92 6.81 1.13 0.05
N THR A 93 6.78 0.10 0.89
CA THR A 93 5.54 -0.44 1.46
C THR A 93 5.60 -0.36 2.98
N GLY A 94 4.79 0.50 3.59
CA GLY A 94 4.80 0.72 5.04
C GLY A 94 4.51 2.16 5.41
N ASN A 95 5.03 2.60 6.56
CA ASN A 95 4.73 3.92 7.13
C ASN A 95 5.93 4.88 7.04
N PHE A 96 6.41 5.10 5.81
CA PHE A 96 7.56 5.96 5.54
C PHE A 96 7.14 7.44 5.43
N PRO A 97 7.69 8.34 6.26
CA PRO A 97 7.42 9.77 6.13
C PRO A 97 7.97 10.33 4.81
N ARG A 98 7.15 11.11 4.09
CA ARG A 98 7.49 11.65 2.75
C ARG A 98 8.82 12.39 2.73
N GLU A 99 9.01 13.36 3.63
CA GLU A 99 10.24 14.17 3.68
C GLU A 99 11.48 13.33 3.98
N ASP A 100 11.39 12.41 4.94
CA ASP A 100 12.50 11.50 5.27
C ASP A 100 12.85 10.61 4.07
N THR A 101 11.84 10.13 3.33
CA THR A 101 12.07 9.33 2.12
C THR A 101 12.70 10.15 0.99
N ILE A 102 12.24 11.37 0.75
CA ILE A 102 12.84 12.27 -0.25
C ILE A 102 14.32 12.53 0.11
N ASN A 103 14.60 12.85 1.37
CA ASN A 103 15.96 13.06 1.85
C ASN A 103 16.83 11.81 1.70
N PHE A 104 16.29 10.64 2.04
CA PHE A 104 16.96 9.36 1.89
C PHE A 104 17.35 9.08 0.44
N VAL A 105 16.39 9.19 -0.50
CA VAL A 105 16.64 8.89 -1.91
C VAL A 105 17.56 9.94 -2.55
N ASN A 106 17.41 11.22 -2.19
CA ASN A 106 18.34 12.26 -2.62
C ASN A 106 19.77 11.99 -2.16
N ALA A 107 19.94 11.49 -0.92
CA ALA A 107 21.25 11.15 -0.41
C ALA A 107 21.86 9.92 -1.13
N ILE A 108 21.05 8.93 -1.48
CA ILE A 108 21.47 7.82 -2.37
C ILE A 108 21.96 8.38 -3.70
N CYS A 109 21.18 9.22 -4.36
CA CYS A 109 21.50 9.79 -5.67
C CYS A 109 22.76 10.67 -5.63
N ALA A 110 22.93 11.45 -4.56
CA ALA A 110 24.11 12.27 -4.34
C ALA A 110 25.36 11.41 -4.12
N GLU A 111 25.25 10.31 -3.37
CA GLU A 111 26.38 9.40 -3.17
C GLU A 111 26.76 8.68 -4.47
N TYR A 112 25.77 8.18 -5.22
CA TYR A 112 26.01 7.58 -6.53
C TYR A 112 26.72 8.53 -7.49
N THR A 113 26.32 9.80 -7.48
CA THR A 113 26.95 10.87 -8.27
C THR A 113 28.41 11.10 -7.87
N LYS A 114 28.72 11.13 -6.57
CA LYS A 114 30.12 11.28 -6.12
C LYS A 114 31.00 10.14 -6.62
N ILE A 115 30.45 8.93 -6.68
CA ILE A 115 31.18 7.72 -7.07
C ILE A 115 31.36 7.65 -8.59
N THR A 116 30.34 8.03 -9.37
CA THR A 116 30.30 7.79 -10.82
C THR A 116 30.47 9.03 -11.69
N GLY A 117 30.33 10.23 -11.12
CA GLY A 117 30.28 11.49 -11.86
C GLY A 117 28.98 11.74 -12.63
N ALA A 118 27.97 10.87 -12.47
CA ALA A 118 26.66 11.00 -13.12
C ALA A 118 25.87 12.22 -12.61
N PRO A 119 24.99 12.85 -13.43
CA PRO A 119 24.18 13.98 -12.98
C PRO A 119 23.16 13.59 -11.89
N ILE A 120 22.97 14.47 -10.89
CA ILE A 120 22.00 14.29 -9.80
C ILE A 120 20.58 14.50 -10.34
N LEU A 121 19.70 13.50 -10.20
CA LEU A 121 18.25 13.77 -10.15
C LEU A 121 17.92 14.14 -8.72
N LYS A 122 17.64 15.42 -8.46
CA LYS A 122 17.11 15.83 -7.17
C LYS A 122 15.61 15.59 -7.20
N ILE A 123 15.12 14.80 -6.26
CA ILE A 123 13.71 14.77 -5.94
C ILE A 123 13.47 16.02 -5.11
N ASP A 124 12.98 17.06 -5.75
CA ASP A 124 12.80 18.32 -5.04
C ASP A 124 11.52 18.22 -4.19
N SER A 125 11.64 18.45 -2.89
CA SER A 125 10.49 18.56 -1.97
C SER A 125 9.52 19.66 -2.44
N SER A 126 10.07 20.62 -3.18
CA SER A 126 9.45 21.80 -3.77
C SER A 126 9.14 21.71 -5.27
N GLU A 127 9.44 20.62 -5.98
CA GLU A 127 9.01 20.45 -7.37
C GLU A 127 7.51 20.12 -7.40
N LYS A 128 6.71 21.17 -7.16
CA LYS A 128 5.59 21.45 -8.03
C LYS A 128 6.20 21.61 -9.42
N ILE A 129 6.25 20.52 -10.18
CA ILE A 129 6.36 20.65 -11.63
C ILE A 129 5.22 21.58 -12.04
N GLU A 130 5.56 22.83 -12.36
CA GLU A 130 4.68 23.80 -13.02
C GLU A 130 4.38 23.33 -14.45
N GLU A 131 3.77 22.16 -14.57
CA GLU A 131 2.65 22.06 -15.49
C GLU A 131 1.45 22.52 -14.68
N LYS A 132 0.53 23.27 -15.28
CA LYS A 132 -0.82 23.45 -14.72
C LYS A 132 -1.53 22.08 -14.64
N LYS A 133 -1.07 21.15 -13.80
CA LYS A 133 -1.80 19.94 -13.44
C LYS A 133 -2.89 20.42 -12.50
N LYS A 134 -4.12 20.49 -13.02
CA LYS A 134 -5.34 20.56 -12.20
C LYS A 134 -5.11 19.62 -11.01
N GLU A 135 -5.05 20.14 -9.78
CA GLU A 135 -5.12 19.29 -8.60
C GLU A 135 -6.38 18.44 -8.78
N LEU A 136 -6.19 17.13 -8.98
CA LEU A 136 -7.31 16.23 -9.14
C LEU A 136 -8.14 16.30 -7.84
N PRO A 137 -9.47 16.40 -7.93
CA PRO A 137 -10.32 16.41 -6.76
C PRO A 137 -10.00 15.21 -5.88
N LYS A 138 -9.75 15.48 -4.60
CA LYS A 138 -9.51 14.44 -3.60
C LYS A 138 -10.54 14.51 -2.51
N PHE A 139 -11.07 13.35 -2.13
CA PHE A 139 -11.93 13.23 -0.96
C PHE A 139 -11.80 11.83 -0.37
N LYS A 140 -12.19 11.72 0.89
CA LYS A 140 -12.15 10.46 1.64
C LYS A 140 -13.53 10.09 2.15
N ILE A 141 -13.77 8.80 2.26
CA ILE A 141 -14.95 8.22 2.89
C ILE A 141 -14.44 7.27 3.96
N SER A 142 -14.79 7.56 5.22
CA SER A 142 -14.38 6.74 6.36
C SER A 142 -15.21 5.46 6.45
N THR A 143 -14.56 4.40 6.93
CA THR A 143 -15.19 3.07 7.05
C THR A 143 -14.85 2.43 8.40
N ILE A 144 -15.59 1.36 8.72
CA ILE A 144 -15.35 0.52 9.90
C ILE A 144 -14.43 -0.67 9.60
N MET A 145 -13.93 -0.79 8.36
CA MET A 145 -13.22 -1.98 7.89
C MET A 145 -11.78 -1.98 8.40
N THR A 146 -11.29 -3.12 8.89
CA THR A 146 -9.99 -3.26 9.56
C THR A 146 -9.03 -4.22 8.86
N ASN A 147 -9.53 -5.10 7.99
CA ASN A 147 -8.72 -6.10 7.29
C ASN A 147 -8.54 -5.76 5.80
N SER A 148 -7.39 -5.18 5.43
CA SER A 148 -7.10 -4.76 4.05
C SER A 148 -7.14 -5.90 3.04
N TYR A 149 -6.74 -7.12 3.41
CA TYR A 149 -6.78 -8.26 2.48
C TYR A 149 -8.21 -8.57 2.01
N VAL A 150 -9.17 -8.52 2.93
CA VAL A 150 -10.60 -8.71 2.62
C VAL A 150 -11.11 -7.57 1.74
N ILE A 151 -10.79 -6.33 2.10
CA ILE A 151 -11.18 -5.13 1.32
C ILE A 151 -10.67 -5.24 -0.12
N GLU A 152 -9.37 -5.52 -0.30
CA GLU A 152 -8.75 -5.64 -1.62
C GLU A 152 -9.30 -6.82 -2.41
N SER A 153 -9.61 -7.94 -1.74
CA SER A 153 -10.23 -9.10 -2.40
C SER A 153 -11.57 -8.70 -3.01
N ILE A 154 -12.44 -8.04 -2.24
CA ILE A 154 -13.75 -7.60 -2.70
C ILE A 154 -13.60 -6.58 -3.84
N MET A 155 -12.69 -5.61 -3.72
CA MET A 155 -12.42 -4.62 -4.77
C MET A 155 -11.96 -5.24 -6.10
N ARG A 156 -11.37 -6.45 -6.06
CA ARG A 156 -10.93 -7.21 -7.25
C ARG A 156 -12.04 -8.08 -7.83
N SER A 157 -12.83 -8.74 -7.00
CA SER A 157 -13.77 -9.78 -7.46
C SER A 157 -15.22 -9.32 -7.60
N SER A 158 -15.64 -8.28 -6.89
CA SER A 158 -17.02 -7.84 -6.86
C SER A 158 -17.33 -6.75 -7.89
N PHE A 159 -18.61 -6.67 -8.27
CA PHE A 159 -19.17 -5.56 -9.02
C PHE A 159 -19.47 -4.33 -8.16
N LEU A 160 -19.49 -4.44 -6.83
CA LEU A 160 -19.70 -3.33 -5.89
C LEU A 160 -20.95 -2.49 -6.21
N GLY A 161 -22.02 -3.18 -6.61
CA GLY A 161 -23.33 -2.62 -6.97
C GLY A 161 -23.40 -1.97 -8.36
N PHE A 162 -22.38 -2.12 -9.20
CA PHE A 162 -22.45 -1.81 -10.62
C PHE A 162 -23.15 -2.92 -11.39
N ALA A 163 -23.86 -2.57 -12.47
CA ALA A 163 -24.60 -3.54 -13.28
C ALA A 163 -23.67 -4.48 -14.08
N SER A 164 -22.42 -4.07 -14.31
CA SER A 164 -21.44 -4.83 -15.09
C SER A 164 -20.00 -4.51 -14.67
N GLN A 165 -19.05 -5.37 -15.07
CA GLN A 165 -17.61 -5.10 -14.90
C GLN A 165 -17.19 -3.87 -15.72
N GLU A 166 -17.80 -3.63 -16.88
CA GLU A 166 -17.49 -2.49 -17.73
C GLU A 166 -17.83 -1.16 -17.03
N ASP A 167 -18.99 -1.09 -16.36
CA ASP A 167 -19.41 0.10 -15.62
C ASP A 167 -18.51 0.35 -14.40
N LEU A 168 -18.10 -0.71 -13.71
CA LEU A 168 -17.12 -0.63 -12.64
C LEU A 168 -15.76 -0.12 -13.15
N MET A 169 -15.31 -0.59 -14.31
CA MET A 169 -14.05 -0.15 -14.91
C MET A 169 -14.14 1.31 -15.39
N LYS A 170 -15.27 1.76 -15.92
CA LYS A 170 -15.52 3.18 -16.23
C LYS A 170 -15.44 4.04 -14.98
N PHE A 171 -16.08 3.60 -13.89
CA PHE A 171 -15.99 4.30 -12.60
C PHE A 171 -14.55 4.37 -12.08
N LYS A 172 -13.83 3.24 -12.07
CA LYS A 172 -12.41 3.16 -11.69
C LYS A 172 -11.51 3.99 -12.62
N GLY A 173 -11.89 4.17 -13.88
CA GLY A 173 -11.19 5.01 -14.85
C GLY A 173 -11.22 6.52 -14.53
N ASN A 174 -12.09 6.97 -13.62
CA ASN A 174 -12.17 8.38 -13.21
C ASN A 174 -11.01 8.81 -12.31
N GLY A 175 -10.17 7.88 -11.84
CA GLY A 175 -8.97 8.20 -11.08
C GLY A 175 -8.44 7.03 -10.25
N LYS A 176 -7.83 7.33 -9.11
CA LYS A 176 -7.28 6.33 -8.19
C LYS A 176 -8.15 6.18 -6.95
N ILE A 177 -8.33 4.93 -6.51
CA ILE A 177 -9.01 4.56 -5.27
C ILE A 177 -7.97 3.91 -4.35
N LEU A 178 -7.75 4.48 -3.17
CA LEU A 178 -6.67 4.09 -2.26
C LEU A 178 -7.23 3.71 -0.88
N LEU A 179 -6.56 2.79 -0.21
CA LEU A 179 -6.83 2.42 1.18
C LEU A 179 -5.87 3.16 2.11
N ASN A 180 -6.42 3.97 3.01
CA ASN A 180 -5.63 4.72 3.98
C ASN A 180 -5.92 4.21 5.39
N LYS A 181 -4.94 3.57 6.02
CA LYS A 181 -5.07 3.09 7.40
C LYS A 181 -5.16 4.26 8.38
N THR A 182 -6.17 4.25 9.23
CA THR A 182 -6.39 5.25 10.29
C THR A 182 -5.55 4.91 11.52
N THR A 183 -5.42 5.87 12.43
CA THR A 183 -4.76 5.66 13.74
C THR A 183 -5.50 4.64 14.61
N GLU A 184 -6.79 4.42 14.35
CA GLU A 184 -7.65 3.47 15.07
C GLU A 184 -7.60 2.06 14.48
N GLY A 185 -6.83 1.86 13.40
CA GLY A 185 -6.66 0.55 12.76
C GLY A 185 -7.72 0.19 11.73
N THR A 186 -8.64 1.11 11.42
CA THR A 186 -9.58 1.01 10.29
C THR A 186 -8.98 1.55 8.99
N TYR A 187 -9.69 1.44 7.87
CA TYR A 187 -9.28 2.00 6.57
C TYR A 187 -10.27 3.04 6.05
N ASP A 188 -9.80 4.24 5.74
CA ASP A 188 -10.51 5.23 4.93
C ASP A 188 -10.32 4.89 3.44
N ILE A 189 -11.35 5.07 2.61
CA ILE A 189 -11.25 4.98 1.15
C ILE A 189 -10.99 6.38 0.59
N MET A 190 -9.85 6.58 -0.05
CA MET A 190 -9.46 7.85 -0.66
C MET A 190 -9.64 7.81 -2.18
N PHE A 191 -10.37 8.78 -2.70
CA PHE A 191 -10.58 8.97 -4.13
C PHE A 191 -9.74 10.15 -4.60
N VAL A 192 -8.97 9.94 -5.66
CA VAL A 192 -8.14 10.97 -6.31
C VAL A 192 -8.47 10.97 -7.80
N GLY A 193 -9.23 11.96 -8.26
CA GLY A 193 -9.72 12.00 -9.63
C GLY A 193 -11.09 12.63 -9.75
N ASP A 194 -11.71 12.51 -10.92
CA ASP A 194 -13.02 13.08 -11.23
C ASP A 194 -14.16 12.15 -10.82
N PHE A 195 -14.13 11.70 -9.56
CA PHE A 195 -15.14 10.80 -9.03
C PHE A 195 -16.41 11.56 -8.63
N ASN A 196 -17.56 11.06 -9.09
CA ASN A 196 -18.84 11.51 -8.57
C ASN A 196 -18.97 11.10 -7.09
N ARG A 197 -19.15 12.07 -6.19
CA ARG A 197 -19.24 11.80 -4.74
C ARG A 197 -20.41 10.91 -4.32
N LYS A 198 -21.54 10.94 -5.02
CA LYS A 198 -22.70 10.09 -4.70
C LYS A 198 -22.40 8.65 -5.08
N GLU A 199 -21.89 8.45 -6.29
CA GLU A 199 -21.49 7.14 -6.79
C GLU A 199 -20.34 6.53 -5.97
N ALA A 200 -19.35 7.34 -5.59
CA ALA A 200 -18.28 6.92 -4.69
C ALA A 200 -18.79 6.53 -3.30
N LYS A 201 -19.82 7.21 -2.77
CA LYS A 201 -20.48 6.78 -1.53
C LYS A 201 -21.20 5.45 -1.69
N SER A 202 -21.92 5.24 -2.79
CA SER A 202 -22.57 3.95 -3.08
C SER A 202 -21.54 2.83 -3.24
N TYR A 203 -20.44 3.08 -3.95
CA TYR A 203 -19.31 2.15 -4.07
C TYR A 203 -18.78 1.74 -2.69
N VAL A 204 -18.50 2.70 -1.81
CA VAL A 204 -17.96 2.41 -0.47
C VAL A 204 -19.01 1.73 0.42
N GLN A 205 -20.29 2.04 0.27
CA GLN A 205 -21.36 1.38 0.98
C GLN A 205 -21.47 -0.10 0.59
N ASN A 206 -21.52 -0.40 -0.71
CA ASN A 206 -21.55 -1.78 -1.20
C ASN A 206 -20.30 -2.56 -0.77
N LEU A 207 -19.12 -1.93 -0.86
CA LEU A 207 -17.88 -2.51 -0.34
C LEU A 207 -17.96 -2.81 1.15
N THR A 208 -18.58 -1.92 1.94
CA THR A 208 -18.74 -2.10 3.38
C THR A 208 -19.72 -3.23 3.71
N ASP A 209 -20.78 -3.40 2.93
CA ASP A 209 -21.78 -4.45 3.16
C ASP A 209 -21.22 -5.83 2.78
N GLU A 210 -20.57 -5.95 1.62
CA GLU A 210 -19.86 -7.18 1.25
C GLU A 210 -18.71 -7.52 2.21
N TYR A 211 -18.04 -6.50 2.76
CA TYR A 211 -17.02 -6.72 3.79
C TYR A 211 -17.61 -7.34 5.06
N LYS A 212 -18.80 -6.92 5.49
CA LYS A 212 -19.46 -7.52 6.66
C LYS A 212 -19.78 -8.98 6.42
N GLU A 213 -20.32 -9.31 5.24
CA GLU A 213 -20.63 -10.69 4.84
C GLU A 213 -19.37 -11.56 4.82
N ALA A 214 -18.29 -11.09 4.18
CA ALA A 214 -17.03 -11.80 4.13
C ALA A 214 -16.42 -12.03 5.53
N ILE A 215 -16.47 -11.02 6.41
CA ILE A 215 -15.99 -11.17 7.79
C ILE A 215 -16.85 -12.16 8.59
N GLN A 216 -18.17 -12.15 8.36
CA GLN A 216 -19.06 -13.10 9.01
C GLN A 216 -18.74 -14.54 8.58
N GLU A 217 -18.55 -14.80 7.29
CA GLU A 217 -18.18 -16.12 6.77
C GLU A 217 -16.83 -16.59 7.32
N ILE A 218 -15.81 -15.71 7.31
CA ILE A 218 -14.49 -16.00 7.89
C ILE A 218 -14.61 -16.34 9.39
N THR A 219 -15.47 -15.61 10.10
CA THR A 219 -15.69 -15.81 11.54
C THR A 219 -16.39 -17.12 11.81
N TYR A 220 -17.44 -17.43 11.06
CA TYR A 220 -18.17 -18.70 11.13
C TYR A 220 -17.23 -19.89 10.90
N ASN A 221 -16.44 -19.86 9.82
CA ASN A 221 -15.50 -20.95 9.51
C ASN A 221 -14.48 -21.17 10.64
N LYS A 222 -13.94 -20.09 11.22
CA LYS A 222 -13.03 -20.18 12.37
C LYS A 222 -13.70 -20.78 13.61
N VAL A 223 -14.97 -20.45 13.86
CA VAL A 223 -15.74 -21.02 14.98
C VAL A 223 -15.98 -22.50 14.74
N MET A 224 -16.36 -22.90 13.52
CA MET A 224 -16.58 -24.31 13.16
C MET A 224 -15.30 -25.15 13.25
N ASP A 225 -14.16 -24.61 12.82
CA ASP A 225 -12.86 -25.28 12.99
C ASP A 225 -12.51 -25.48 14.47
N LYS A 226 -12.83 -24.50 15.32
CA LYS A 226 -12.63 -24.60 16.77
C LYS A 226 -13.54 -25.64 17.38
N ILE A 227 -14.83 -25.67 17.02
CA ILE A 227 -15.81 -26.68 17.46
C ILE A 227 -15.32 -28.09 17.14
N LYS A 228 -14.86 -28.31 15.90
CA LYS A 228 -14.29 -29.61 15.47
C LYS A 228 -13.06 -29.99 16.28
N LYS A 229 -12.18 -29.04 16.55
CA LYS A 229 -10.94 -29.27 17.32
C LYS A 229 -11.23 -29.62 18.78
N GLU A 230 -12.16 -28.92 19.40
CA GLU A 230 -12.57 -29.13 20.80
C GLU A 230 -13.60 -30.25 20.96
N LYS A 231 -14.02 -30.89 19.87
CA LYS A 231 -15.01 -31.99 19.81
C LYS A 231 -16.40 -31.63 20.37
N TYR A 232 -16.78 -30.35 20.32
CA TYR A 232 -18.15 -29.94 20.61
C TYR A 232 -19.09 -30.38 19.48
N VAL A 233 -20.37 -30.62 19.81
CA VAL A 233 -21.40 -30.99 18.84
C VAL A 233 -22.28 -29.78 18.56
N VAL A 234 -22.48 -29.45 17.28
CA VAL A 234 -23.45 -28.41 16.91
C VAL A 234 -24.84 -28.98 17.02
N GLU A 235 -25.65 -28.43 17.92
CA GLU A 235 -27.06 -28.82 18.10
C GLU A 235 -27.97 -28.13 17.10
N SER A 236 -27.73 -26.84 16.83
CA SER A 236 -28.50 -26.07 15.86
C SER A 236 -27.73 -24.90 15.28
N GLU A 237 -28.09 -24.56 14.04
CA GLU A 237 -27.61 -23.39 13.31
C GLU A 237 -28.83 -22.64 12.76
N VAL A 238 -28.97 -21.36 13.15
CA VAL A 238 -30.10 -20.53 12.74
C VAL A 238 -29.58 -19.16 12.29
N VAL A 239 -30.06 -18.69 11.14
CA VAL A 239 -29.84 -17.31 10.69
C VAL A 239 -31.02 -16.47 11.17
N ASP A 240 -30.75 -15.41 11.94
CA ASP A 240 -31.79 -14.52 12.45
C ASP A 240 -32.20 -13.43 11.43
N ASN A 241 -33.22 -12.65 11.78
CA ASN A 241 -33.75 -11.58 10.92
C ASN A 241 -32.76 -10.43 10.69
N ASN A 242 -31.68 -10.35 11.46
CA ASN A 242 -30.61 -9.37 11.31
C ASN A 242 -29.42 -9.94 10.53
N ASN A 243 -29.61 -11.08 9.85
CA ASN A 243 -28.57 -11.81 9.14
C ASN A 243 -27.41 -12.23 10.06
N SER A 244 -27.69 -12.57 11.32
CA SER A 244 -26.72 -13.10 12.28
C SER A 244 -26.81 -14.62 12.36
N ILE A 245 -25.66 -15.29 12.41
CA ILE A 245 -25.60 -16.76 12.55
C ILE A 245 -25.53 -17.11 14.04
N ILE A 246 -26.53 -17.85 14.53
CA ILE A 246 -26.62 -18.35 15.91
C ILE A 246 -26.29 -19.84 15.90
N LEU A 247 -25.26 -20.22 16.65
CA LEU A 247 -24.84 -21.61 16.85
C LEU A 247 -25.13 -22.03 18.29
N THR A 248 -25.87 -23.14 18.45
CA THR A 248 -26.05 -23.80 19.76
C THR A 248 -25.15 -25.01 19.81
N LEU A 249 -24.33 -25.12 20.86
CA LEU A 249 -23.36 -26.19 21.04
C LEU A 249 -23.73 -27.06 22.22
N ASN A 250 -23.67 -28.37 22.05
CA ASN A 250 -23.64 -29.30 23.15
C ASN A 250 -22.21 -29.41 23.67
N ILE A 251 -22.05 -29.20 24.97
CA ILE A 251 -20.79 -29.29 25.68
C ILE A 251 -20.98 -30.42 26.70
N ASP A 252 -20.44 -31.59 26.38
CA ASP A 252 -20.32 -32.72 27.32
C ASP A 252 -19.18 -32.50 28.33
#